data_AF-A0A6M0AWG4-F1
#
_entry.id   AF-A0A6M0AWG4-F1
#
_cell.length_a   1.000
_cell.length_b   1.000
_cell.length_c   1.000
_cell.angle_alpha   90.00
_cell.angle_beta   90.00
_cell.angle_gamma   90.00
#
_symmetry.space_group_name_H-M   'P 1'
#
loop_
_entity.id
_entity.type
_entity.pdbx_description
1 polymer ?
#
loop_
_entity_poly.entity_id
_entity_poly.type
_entity_poly.pdbx_seq_one_letter_code
_entity_poly.pdbx_strand_id
1 'polypeptide(L)'
;MDRRKFMGWFGVGALATYLPVALAACSKPMKIALPMTETVREWYLEVRKVETGKVITVIEILSPKNKRSAEGRSTYETKRQKILDSLTHLVEIDLLRQGKPMAMNTQAFQSHYRIVVSRSQERPQADLYAFNLPQAIPSFPLPLQPGDREPTVNLQQLLHNLYDQGSYDLAIDYSQDPPPPLSTADVAWVKQVLIE
;
A
#
# COMPACT_ATOMS: atom_id res chain seq x y z
N MET A 1 -20.75 -59.45 34.99
CA MET A 1 -19.30 -59.58 35.27
C MET A 1 -18.58 -59.13 34.02
N ASP A 2 -17.68 -58.17 33.98
CA ASP A 2 -17.18 -57.20 34.95
C ASP A 2 -16.46 -56.08 34.15
N ARG A 3 -16.39 -54.94 34.81
CA ARG A 3 -15.69 -53.66 34.60
C ARG A 3 -14.41 -53.69 33.76
N ARG A 4 -14.24 -52.62 32.96
CA ARG A 4 -13.17 -51.59 33.09
C ARG A 4 -13.31 -50.56 31.94
N LYS A 5 -13.80 -49.34 32.21
CA LYS A 5 -13.06 -48.10 32.56
C LYS A 5 -12.17 -47.55 31.43
N PHE A 6 -12.66 -46.50 30.76
CA PHE A 6 -11.86 -45.33 30.41
C PHE A 6 -12.66 -44.06 30.75
N MET A 7 -12.22 -43.38 31.82
CA MET A 7 -12.33 -41.94 32.07
C MET A 7 -11.74 -41.19 30.86
N GLY A 8 -12.12 -39.99 30.45
CA GLY A 8 -12.99 -38.97 31.03
C GLY A 8 -12.73 -37.66 30.26
N TRP A 9 -13.55 -36.66 30.55
CA TRP A 9 -13.43 -35.25 30.15
C TRP A 9 -14.14 -34.82 28.85
N PHE A 10 -15.46 -34.64 28.96
CA PHE A 10 -16.13 -33.57 28.22
C PHE A 10 -16.51 -32.49 29.21
N GLY A 11 -15.90 -31.32 29.02
CA GLY A 11 -16.10 -30.13 29.83
C GLY A 11 -17.57 -29.72 29.84
N VAL A 12 -18.00 -29.33 31.04
CA VAL A 12 -19.27 -28.67 31.32
C VAL A 12 -19.42 -27.50 30.35
N GLY A 13 -20.42 -27.58 29.46
CA GLY A 13 -20.82 -26.45 28.64
C GLY A 13 -21.24 -25.32 29.56
N ALA A 14 -20.44 -24.25 29.59
CA ALA A 14 -20.86 -22.99 30.18
C ALA A 14 -22.01 -22.46 29.31
N LEU A 15 -23.23 -22.65 29.78
CA LEU A 15 -24.38 -21.89 29.30
C LEU A 15 -24.06 -20.42 29.61
N ALA A 16 -23.59 -19.68 28.61
CA ALA A 16 -23.53 -18.23 28.69
C ALA A 16 -24.97 -17.74 28.80
N THR A 17 -25.40 -17.48 30.03
CA THR A 17 -26.66 -16.79 30.31
C THR A 17 -26.51 -15.37 29.75
N TYR A 18 -27.04 -15.15 28.55
CA TYR A 18 -27.23 -13.81 28.02
C TYR A 18 -28.31 -13.15 28.89
N LEU A 19 -27.91 -12.33 29.85
CA LEU A 19 -28.84 -11.43 30.51
C LEU A 19 -29.39 -10.48 29.43
N PRO A 20 -30.72 -10.40 29.23
CA PRO A 20 -31.27 -9.39 28.36
C PRO A 20 -30.96 -8.02 28.96
N VAL A 21 -30.06 -7.27 28.34
CA VAL A 21 -29.88 -5.86 28.65
C VAL A 21 -31.15 -5.16 28.19
N ALA A 22 -32.00 -4.78 29.15
CA ALA A 22 -33.14 -3.92 28.87
C ALA A 22 -32.60 -2.56 28.40
N LEU A 23 -32.64 -2.32 27.09
CA LEU A 23 -32.35 -1.02 26.51
C LEU A 23 -33.42 -0.04 27.01
N ALA A 24 -33.02 0.88 27.88
CA ALA A 24 -33.85 2.04 28.16
C ALA A 24 -34.08 2.78 26.83
N ALA A 25 -35.33 2.89 26.41
CA ALA A 25 -35.68 3.57 25.17
C ALA A 25 -35.17 5.01 25.25
N CYS A 26 -34.23 5.37 24.37
CA CYS A 26 -33.68 6.70 24.32
C CYS A 26 -34.75 7.65 23.75
N SER A 27 -35.42 8.40 24.61
CA SER A 27 -36.49 9.33 24.23
C SER A 27 -35.98 10.63 23.59
N LYS A 28 -34.66 10.82 23.53
CA LYS A 28 -33.99 11.98 22.93
C LYS A 28 -32.93 11.51 21.92
N PRO A 29 -32.80 12.16 20.75
CA PRO A 29 -31.84 11.74 19.74
C PRO A 29 -30.39 11.88 20.24
N MET A 30 -29.60 10.82 20.07
CA MET A 30 -28.15 10.82 20.30
C MET A 30 -27.45 10.88 18.94
N LYS A 31 -26.52 11.83 18.77
CA LYS A 31 -25.70 11.91 17.56
C LYS A 31 -24.68 10.78 17.58
N ILE A 32 -24.74 9.90 16.59
CA ILE A 32 -23.74 8.86 16.34
C ILE A 32 -23.04 9.12 15.01
N ALA A 33 -21.78 8.72 14.88
CA ALA A 33 -21.09 8.70 13.61
C ALA A 33 -21.44 7.41 12.87
N LEU A 34 -21.94 7.52 11.65
CA LEU A 34 -22.14 6.37 10.76
C LEU A 34 -20.86 6.14 9.95
N PRO A 35 -20.46 4.87 9.72
CA PRO A 35 -19.37 4.58 8.82
C PRO A 35 -19.78 4.97 7.39
N MET A 36 -19.26 6.10 6.91
CA MET A 36 -19.45 6.56 5.54
C MET A 36 -18.39 5.94 4.65
N THR A 37 -18.78 5.46 3.47
CA THR A 37 -17.81 5.01 2.46
C THR A 37 -17.17 6.24 1.81
N GLU A 38 -15.86 6.41 2.00
CA GLU A 38 -15.11 7.40 1.24
C GLU A 38 -14.94 6.95 -0.20
N THR A 39 -15.36 7.79 -1.15
CA THR A 39 -15.12 7.55 -2.58
C THR A 39 -13.72 8.06 -2.93
N VAL A 40 -12.75 7.17 -3.04
CA VAL A 40 -11.39 7.51 -3.46
C VAL A 40 -11.26 7.30 -4.96
N ARG A 41 -10.92 8.36 -5.70
CA ARG A 41 -10.60 8.28 -7.14
C ARG A 41 -9.17 7.80 -7.31
N GLU A 42 -9.00 6.66 -7.96
CA GLU A 42 -7.68 6.11 -8.30
C GLU A 42 -7.28 6.61 -9.69
N TRP A 43 -6.15 7.32 -9.77
CA TRP A 43 -5.59 7.80 -11.02
C TRP A 43 -4.53 6.80 -11.51
N TYR A 44 -4.44 6.61 -12.83
CA TYR A 44 -3.41 5.79 -13.46
C TYR A 44 -2.74 6.58 -14.58
N LEU A 45 -1.48 6.25 -14.87
CA LEU A 45 -0.69 6.90 -15.91
C LEU A 45 -0.14 5.87 -16.89
N GLU A 46 -0.22 6.19 -18.17
CA GLU A 46 0.27 5.36 -19.26
C GLU A 46 1.16 6.19 -20.19
N VAL A 47 2.31 5.62 -20.53
CA VAL A 47 3.13 6.08 -21.64
C VAL A 47 2.66 5.34 -22.89
N ARG A 48 2.28 6.09 -23.92
CA ARG A 48 1.74 5.54 -25.17
C ARG A 48 2.58 5.97 -26.35
N LYS A 49 2.70 5.08 -27.34
CA LYS A 49 3.23 5.44 -28.67
C LYS A 49 2.25 6.39 -29.34
N VAL A 50 2.73 7.55 -29.80
CA VAL A 50 1.88 8.63 -30.32
C VAL A 50 1.10 8.18 -31.56
N GLU A 51 1.74 7.48 -32.50
CA GLU A 51 1.10 7.17 -33.79
C GLU A 51 0.01 6.09 -33.67
N THR A 52 0.17 5.14 -32.75
CA THR A 52 -0.71 3.96 -32.67
C THR A 52 -1.57 3.94 -31.41
N GLY A 53 -1.31 4.83 -30.45
CA GLY A 53 -1.94 4.81 -29.13
C GLY A 53 -1.56 3.59 -28.28
N LYS A 54 -0.64 2.72 -28.73
CA LYS A 54 -0.24 1.51 -28.02
C LYS A 54 0.40 1.87 -26.67
N VAL A 55 -0.07 1.25 -25.59
CA VAL A 55 0.53 1.39 -24.26
C VAL A 55 1.90 0.73 -24.27
N ILE A 56 2.91 1.51 -23.88
CA ILE A 56 4.31 1.09 -23.76
C ILE A 56 4.62 0.78 -22.32
N THR A 57 4.31 1.72 -21.42
CA THR A 57 4.60 1.58 -19.99
C THR A 57 3.40 2.02 -19.17
N VAL A 58 2.99 1.17 -18.23
CA VAL A 58 2.00 1.51 -17.21
C VAL A 58 2.75 1.91 -15.95
N ILE A 59 2.38 3.05 -15.36
CA ILE A 59 2.88 3.52 -14.08
C ILE A 59 1.73 3.44 -13.07
N GLU A 60 1.86 2.57 -12.08
CA GLU A 60 0.90 2.39 -10.98
C GLU A 60 1.50 2.92 -9.67
N ILE A 61 0.76 3.79 -8.99
CA ILE A 61 1.04 4.17 -7.60
C ILE A 61 0.05 3.43 -6.73
N LEU A 62 0.54 2.59 -5.81
CA LEU A 62 -0.34 1.78 -4.96
C LEU A 62 -1.19 2.67 -4.04
N SER A 63 -2.50 2.41 -4.05
CA SER A 63 -3.43 3.00 -3.08
C SER A 63 -3.60 2.09 -1.85
N PRO A 64 -4.04 2.64 -0.69
CA PRO A 64 -4.40 1.84 0.47
C PRO A 64 -5.42 0.73 0.14
N LYS A 65 -6.36 0.99 -0.79
CA LYS A 65 -7.35 0.02 -1.24
C LYS A 65 -6.68 -1.14 -1.99
N ASN A 66 -5.74 -0.88 -2.90
CA ASN A 66 -5.00 -1.91 -3.62
C ASN A 66 -4.15 -2.79 -2.70
N LYS A 67 -3.66 -2.25 -1.57
CA LYS A 67 -2.72 -2.98 -0.72
C LYS A 67 -3.35 -3.68 0.49
N ARG A 68 -4.35 -3.06 1.12
CA ARG A 68 -4.89 -3.47 2.42
C ARG A 68 -6.24 -4.18 2.34
N SER A 69 -7.12 -3.79 1.41
CA SER A 69 -8.44 -4.42 1.30
C SER A 69 -8.32 -5.75 0.56
N ALA A 70 -9.00 -6.80 1.03
CA ALA A 70 -8.92 -8.12 0.39
C ALA A 70 -9.43 -8.07 -1.07
N GLU A 71 -10.56 -7.42 -1.29
CA GLU A 71 -11.16 -7.25 -2.62
C GLU A 71 -10.32 -6.35 -3.52
N GLY A 72 -9.91 -5.17 -3.04
CA GLY A 72 -9.11 -4.23 -3.81
C GLY A 72 -7.72 -4.78 -4.14
N ARG A 73 -7.15 -5.58 -3.24
CA ARG A 73 -5.90 -6.30 -3.50
C ARG A 73 -6.07 -7.37 -4.56
N SER A 74 -7.07 -8.25 -4.44
CA SER A 74 -7.33 -9.28 -5.45
C SER A 74 -7.58 -8.67 -6.84
N THR A 75 -8.35 -7.58 -6.88
CA THR A 75 -8.61 -6.82 -8.11
C THR A 75 -7.32 -6.26 -8.70
N TYR A 76 -6.48 -5.65 -7.86
CA TYR A 76 -5.19 -5.11 -8.29
C TYR A 76 -4.23 -6.21 -8.75
N GLU A 77 -4.10 -7.32 -8.02
CA GLU A 77 -3.25 -8.45 -8.40
C GLU A 77 -3.68 -9.06 -9.74
N THR A 78 -4.99 -9.13 -10.01
CA THR A 78 -5.51 -9.55 -11.32
C THR A 78 -5.11 -8.58 -12.43
N LYS A 79 -5.24 -7.26 -12.21
CA LYS A 79 -4.80 -6.23 -13.15
C LYS A 79 -3.28 -6.32 -13.39
N ARG A 80 -2.51 -6.45 -12.30
CA ARG A 80 -1.05 -6.57 -12.31
C ARG A 80 -0.61 -7.77 -13.14
N GLN A 81 -1.25 -8.93 -12.96
CA GLN A 81 -0.94 -10.13 -13.74
C GLN A 81 -1.18 -9.91 -15.24
N LYS A 82 -2.31 -9.29 -15.62
CA LYS A 82 -2.59 -8.95 -17.03
C LYS A 82 -1.51 -8.07 -17.66
N ILE A 83 -0.95 -7.12 -16.90
CA ILE A 83 0.14 -6.26 -17.38
C ILE A 83 1.42 -7.08 -17.54
N LEU A 84 1.75 -7.91 -16.55
CA LEU A 84 2.94 -8.77 -16.55
C LEU A 84 2.92 -9.82 -17.67
N ASP A 85 1.73 -10.29 -18.07
CA ASP A 85 1.53 -11.23 -19.19
C ASP A 85 1.53 -10.54 -20.56
N SER A 86 1.62 -9.20 -20.60
CA SER A 86 1.61 -8.41 -21.84
C SER A 86 3.01 -7.93 -22.24
N LEU A 87 3.14 -7.37 -23.45
CA LEU A 87 4.36 -6.67 -23.90
C LEU A 87 4.47 -5.22 -23.37
N THR A 88 3.70 -4.87 -22.35
CA THR A 88 3.70 -3.54 -21.71
C THR A 88 4.64 -3.57 -20.52
N HIS A 89 5.51 -2.57 -20.37
CA HIS A 89 6.35 -2.42 -19.17
C HIS A 89 5.49 -1.98 -17.97
N LEU A 90 5.93 -2.30 -16.75
CA LEU A 90 5.28 -1.89 -15.51
C LEU A 90 6.27 -1.13 -14.63
N VAL A 91 5.87 0.05 -14.16
CA VAL A 91 6.49 0.74 -13.04
C VAL A 91 5.47 0.75 -11.89
N GLU A 92 5.77 0.05 -10.80
CA GLU A 92 4.91 -0.04 -9.62
C GLU A 92 5.57 0.68 -8.44
N ILE A 93 4.94 1.73 -7.94
CA ILE A 93 5.44 2.60 -6.87
C ILE A 93 4.62 2.36 -5.61
N ASP A 94 5.28 1.90 -4.54
CA ASP A 94 4.66 1.63 -3.24
C ASP A 94 5.27 2.53 -2.17
N LEU A 95 4.53 3.58 -1.82
CA LEU A 95 4.85 4.51 -0.73
C LEU A 95 4.06 4.22 0.57
N LEU A 96 3.43 3.04 0.67
CA LEU A 96 2.56 2.70 1.79
C LEU A 96 3.29 1.84 2.83
N ARG A 97 3.37 2.30 4.08
CA ARG A 97 3.98 1.53 5.18
C ARG A 97 3.11 0.37 5.69
N GLN A 98 1.79 0.45 5.52
CA GLN A 98 0.85 -0.59 5.96
C GLN A 98 0.48 -1.57 4.85
N GLY A 99 0.12 -2.79 5.25
CA GLY A 99 -0.29 -3.87 4.35
C GLY A 99 0.89 -4.70 3.85
N LYS A 100 0.59 -5.92 3.40
CA LYS A 100 1.62 -6.83 2.87
C LYS A 100 2.19 -6.28 1.55
N PRO A 101 3.50 -6.39 1.30
CA PRO A 101 4.07 -6.13 -0.03
C PRO A 101 3.33 -6.88 -1.14
N MET A 102 3.34 -6.34 -2.37
CA MET A 102 2.90 -7.09 -3.54
C MET A 102 3.79 -8.32 -3.75
N ALA A 103 3.23 -9.37 -4.36
CA ALA A 103 3.96 -10.62 -4.57
C ALA A 103 5.20 -10.40 -5.45
N MET A 104 6.36 -10.81 -4.92
CA MET A 104 7.66 -10.77 -5.57
C MET A 104 8.38 -12.08 -5.26
N ASN A 105 8.95 -12.74 -6.27
CA ASN A 105 9.71 -13.98 -6.11
C ASN A 105 11.16 -13.68 -5.70
N THR A 106 11.34 -12.92 -4.61
CA THR A 106 12.65 -12.56 -4.07
C THR A 106 12.79 -13.06 -2.64
N GLN A 107 14.03 -13.18 -2.16
CA GLN A 107 14.28 -13.28 -0.73
C GLN A 107 13.59 -12.11 0.00
N ALA A 108 13.14 -12.32 1.23
CA ALA A 108 12.47 -11.30 2.01
C ALA A 108 13.43 -10.11 2.29
N PHE A 109 13.36 -9.07 1.47
CA PHE A 109 14.01 -7.79 1.73
C PHE A 109 13.07 -6.91 2.56
N GLN A 110 13.52 -6.50 3.75
CA GLN A 110 12.73 -5.60 4.59
C GLN A 110 12.94 -4.15 4.16
N SER A 111 11.88 -3.56 3.61
CA SER A 111 11.79 -2.13 3.27
C SER A 111 10.36 -1.66 3.43
N HIS A 112 10.20 -0.39 3.82
CA HIS A 112 8.90 0.26 3.90
C HIS A 112 8.40 0.68 2.52
N TYR A 113 9.28 1.22 1.69
CA TYR A 113 8.95 1.79 0.39
C TYR A 113 9.72 1.08 -0.72
N ARG A 114 9.11 1.03 -1.91
CA ARG A 114 9.73 0.41 -3.07
C ARG A 114 9.20 0.91 -4.39
N ILE A 115 10.06 0.84 -5.40
CA ILE A 115 9.72 1.03 -6.81
C ILE A 115 10.15 -0.23 -7.55
N VAL A 116 9.23 -0.83 -8.30
CA VAL A 116 9.51 -1.98 -9.16
C VAL A 116 9.45 -1.52 -10.61
N VAL A 117 10.52 -1.74 -11.37
CA VAL A 117 10.56 -1.51 -12.81
C VAL A 117 10.66 -2.86 -13.51
N SER A 118 9.57 -3.29 -14.13
CA SER A 118 9.49 -4.55 -14.88
C SER A 118 9.43 -4.28 -16.37
N ARG A 119 10.55 -4.51 -17.06
CA ARG A 119 10.64 -4.48 -18.52
C ARG A 119 10.08 -5.78 -19.09
N SER A 120 9.14 -5.71 -20.03
CA SER A 120 8.48 -6.90 -20.57
C SER A 120 9.44 -7.93 -21.16
N GLN A 121 10.55 -7.46 -21.77
CA GLN A 121 11.57 -8.31 -22.40
C GLN A 121 12.54 -8.97 -21.40
N GLU A 122 12.59 -8.50 -20.15
CA GLU A 122 13.47 -9.02 -19.10
C GLU A 122 12.72 -9.93 -18.11
N ARG A 123 11.41 -10.12 -18.30
CA ARG A 123 10.62 -10.97 -17.39
C ARG A 123 11.11 -12.44 -17.44
N PRO A 124 11.15 -13.14 -16.30
CA PRO A 124 10.51 -12.78 -15.02
C PRO A 124 11.31 -11.84 -14.10
N GLN A 125 12.48 -11.35 -14.51
CA GLN A 125 13.26 -10.39 -13.72
C GLN A 125 12.65 -8.99 -13.75
N ALA A 126 12.96 -8.21 -12.73
CA ALA A 126 12.58 -6.80 -12.58
C ALA A 126 13.59 -6.10 -11.67
N ASP A 127 13.76 -4.79 -11.86
CA ASP A 127 14.57 -3.96 -10.97
C ASP A 127 13.74 -3.56 -9.74
N LEU A 128 14.30 -3.76 -8.55
CA LEU A 128 13.71 -3.34 -7.28
C LEU A 128 14.56 -2.24 -6.65
N TYR A 129 13.96 -1.06 -6.51
CA TYR A 129 14.51 0.05 -5.75
C TYR A 129 13.82 0.10 -4.39
N ALA A 130 14.44 -0.51 -3.36
CA ALA A 130 13.94 -0.52 -2.00
C ALA A 130 14.58 0.60 -1.18
N PHE A 131 13.76 1.32 -0.39
CA PHE A 131 14.24 2.42 0.44
C PHE A 131 13.36 2.63 1.68
N ASN A 132 13.89 3.37 2.65
CA ASN A 132 13.22 3.73 3.91
C ASN A 132 13.28 5.24 4.15
N LEU A 133 12.58 5.71 5.17
CA LEU A 133 12.35 7.14 5.43
C LEU A 133 13.63 8.00 5.48
N PRO A 134 14.75 7.55 6.08
CA PRO A 134 15.97 8.37 6.12
C PRO A 134 16.70 8.52 4.77
N GLN A 135 16.27 7.77 3.75
CA GLN A 135 16.92 7.72 2.45
C GLN A 135 16.17 8.58 1.43
N ALA A 136 16.93 9.21 0.54
CA ALA A 136 16.39 9.84 -0.66
C ALA A 136 15.59 8.81 -1.49
N ILE A 137 14.51 9.25 -2.12
CA ILE A 137 13.75 8.38 -3.03
C ILE A 137 14.62 8.15 -4.27
N PRO A 138 14.94 6.89 -4.60
CA PRO A 138 15.81 6.58 -5.72
C PRO A 138 15.17 7.04 -7.04
N SER A 139 15.98 7.67 -7.88
CA SER A 139 15.62 7.92 -9.27
C SER A 139 15.66 6.61 -10.04
N PHE A 140 14.73 6.43 -10.99
CA PHE A 140 14.61 5.21 -11.78
C PHE A 140 14.40 5.55 -13.26
N PRO A 141 14.84 4.69 -14.18
CA PRO A 141 14.56 4.87 -15.60
C PRO A 141 13.11 4.53 -15.91
N LEU A 142 12.47 5.30 -16.78
CA LEU A 142 11.14 5.00 -17.31
C LEU A 142 11.28 4.19 -18.60
N PRO A 143 10.92 2.90 -18.62
CA PRO A 143 11.05 2.09 -19.82
C PRO A 143 10.24 2.65 -20.98
N LEU A 144 10.81 2.57 -22.18
CA LEU A 144 10.20 2.98 -23.46
C LEU A 144 10.38 1.88 -24.50
N GLN A 145 10.10 2.17 -25.78
CA GLN A 145 10.31 1.18 -26.83
C GLN A 145 11.81 0.87 -27.00
N PRO A 146 12.17 -0.34 -27.48
CA PRO A 146 13.56 -0.64 -27.81
C PRO A 146 14.16 0.40 -28.77
N GLY A 147 15.31 0.94 -28.41
CA GLY A 147 16.01 1.99 -29.17
C GLY A 147 15.73 3.42 -28.70
N ASP A 148 14.67 3.64 -27.91
CA ASP A 148 14.42 4.94 -27.29
C ASP A 148 15.32 5.16 -26.07
N ARG A 149 15.75 6.41 -25.86
CA ARG A 149 16.45 6.78 -24.63
C ARG A 149 15.45 6.87 -23.47
N GLU A 150 15.56 5.95 -22.52
CA GLU A 150 14.76 5.97 -21.29
C GLU A 150 15.06 7.25 -20.48
N PRO A 151 14.05 8.11 -20.18
CA PRO A 151 14.25 9.25 -19.31
C PRO A 151 14.36 8.78 -17.85
N THR A 152 15.16 9.49 -17.06
CA THR A 152 15.25 9.27 -15.61
C THR A 152 14.12 10.01 -14.90
N VAL A 153 13.32 9.29 -14.12
CA VAL A 153 12.27 9.85 -13.27
C VAL A 153 12.85 10.15 -11.90
N ASN A 154 12.88 11.43 -11.54
CA ASN A 154 13.23 11.88 -10.19
C ASN A 154 11.94 12.10 -9.37
N LEU A 155 11.43 11.02 -8.77
CA LEU A 155 10.20 11.08 -7.98
C LEU A 155 10.33 11.98 -6.75
N GLN A 156 11.53 12.07 -6.15
CA GLN A 156 11.76 12.95 -5.00
C GLN A 156 11.50 14.41 -5.36
N GLN A 157 12.10 14.89 -6.45
CA GLN A 157 11.90 16.28 -6.88
C GLN A 157 10.44 16.56 -7.23
N LEU A 158 9.74 15.60 -7.87
CA LEU A 158 8.32 15.74 -8.19
C LEU A 158 7.47 15.89 -6.93
N LEU A 159 7.73 15.07 -5.90
CA LEU A 159 7.01 15.16 -4.63
C LEU A 159 7.32 16.46 -3.88
N HIS A 160 8.57 16.91 -3.85
CA HIS A 160 8.91 18.21 -3.24
C HIS A 160 8.19 19.37 -3.93
N ASN A 161 8.20 19.40 -5.27
CA ASN A 161 7.52 20.46 -6.03
C ASN A 161 6.00 20.46 -5.75
N LEU A 162 5.37 19.29 -5.73
CA LEU A 162 3.95 19.18 -5.38
C LEU A 162 3.69 19.58 -3.93
N TYR A 163 4.65 19.32 -3.05
CA TYR A 163 4.56 19.67 -1.65
C TYR A 163 4.52 21.19 -1.45
N ASP A 164 5.49 21.88 -2.06
CA ASP A 164 5.62 23.33 -1.99
C ASP A 164 4.43 24.03 -2.66
N GLN A 165 4.00 23.54 -3.84
CA GLN A 165 2.85 24.09 -4.57
C GLN A 165 1.53 23.90 -3.83
N GLY A 166 1.40 22.80 -3.08
CA GLY A 166 0.21 22.50 -2.28
C GLY A 166 0.21 23.18 -0.90
N SER A 167 1.33 23.78 -0.48
CA SER A 167 1.54 24.33 0.86
C SER A 167 1.12 23.35 1.97
N TYR A 168 1.52 22.07 1.82
CA TYR A 168 1.12 21.04 2.78
C TYR A 168 1.72 21.25 4.17
N ASP A 169 2.77 22.07 4.30
CA ASP A 169 3.29 22.56 5.57
C ASP A 169 2.21 23.25 6.42
N LEU A 170 1.22 23.88 5.77
CA LEU A 170 0.09 24.52 6.46
C LEU A 170 -1.06 23.55 6.77
N ALA A 171 -1.13 22.42 6.06
CA ALA A 171 -2.23 21.47 6.16
C ALA A 171 -1.91 20.27 7.06
N ILE A 172 -0.63 19.96 7.27
CA ILE A 172 -0.17 18.79 8.01
C ILE A 172 0.43 19.25 9.33
N ASP A 173 -0.11 18.76 10.44
CA ASP A 173 0.47 18.98 11.76
C ASP A 173 1.64 18.02 12.00
N TYR A 174 2.85 18.50 11.72
CA TYR A 174 4.11 17.77 11.91
C TYR A 174 4.51 17.56 13.37
N SER A 175 3.78 18.14 14.33
CA SER A 175 3.98 17.86 15.75
C SER A 175 3.38 16.53 16.19
N GLN A 176 2.47 15.96 15.39
CA GLN A 176 1.82 14.68 15.67
C GLN A 176 2.61 13.51 15.09
N ASP A 177 2.53 12.36 15.77
CA ASP A 177 3.08 11.12 15.22
C ASP A 177 2.33 10.73 13.94
N PRO A 178 3.03 10.43 12.83
CA PRO A 178 2.36 10.10 11.58
C PRO A 178 1.74 8.69 11.67
N PRO A 179 0.56 8.46 11.08
CA PRO A 179 0.00 7.13 10.93
C PRO A 179 0.59 6.41 9.69
N PRO A 180 0.98 5.12 9.77
CA PRO A 180 1.14 4.31 10.98
C PRO A 180 2.32 4.78 11.85
N PRO A 181 2.37 4.41 13.14
CA PRO A 181 3.51 4.76 14.00
C PRO A 181 4.86 4.42 13.38
N LEU A 182 5.84 5.28 13.62
CA LEU A 182 7.23 5.10 13.19
C LEU A 182 8.00 4.19 14.15
N SER A 183 9.11 3.62 13.69
CA SER A 183 10.07 2.98 14.60
C SER A 183 10.75 4.02 15.48
N THR A 184 11.29 3.61 16.64
CA THR A 184 12.03 4.53 17.53
C THR A 184 13.19 5.23 16.80
N ALA A 185 13.87 4.52 15.91
CA ALA A 185 14.96 5.07 15.12
C ALA A 185 14.48 6.12 14.12
N ASP A 186 13.38 5.84 13.41
CA ASP A 186 12.80 6.79 12.45
C ASP A 186 12.22 8.03 13.14
N VAL A 187 11.62 7.89 14.33
CA VAL A 187 11.15 9.05 15.12
C VAL A 187 12.31 9.98 15.47
N ALA A 188 13.45 9.42 15.90
CA ALA A 188 14.63 10.22 16.23
C ALA A 188 15.16 10.97 15.00
N TRP A 189 15.21 10.31 13.84
CA TRP A 189 15.60 10.94 12.58
C TRP A 189 14.60 12.03 12.14
N VAL A 190 13.29 11.76 12.20
CA VAL A 190 12.25 12.73 11.84
C VAL A 190 12.36 14.00 12.68
N LYS A 191 12.58 13.86 14.00
CA LYS A 191 12.79 15.01 14.88
C LYS A 191 14.03 15.82 14.49
N GLN A 192 15.10 15.18 14.02
CA GLN A 192 16.29 15.93 13.56
C GLN A 192 16.04 16.72 12.28
N VAL A 193 15.15 16.27 11.40
CA VAL A 193 14.91 16.92 10.09
C VAL A 193 13.72 17.87 10.07
N LEU A 194 12.77 17.72 11.01
CA LEU A 194 11.59 18.59 11.12
C LEU A 194 11.73 19.69 12.17
N ILE A 195 12.64 19.54 13.13
CA ILE A 195 12.87 20.59 14.14
C ILE A 195 13.80 21.64 13.52
N GLU A 196 13.22 22.78 13.18
CA GLU A 196 13.88 24.09 13.30
C GLU A 196 13.93 24.52 14.76
#